data_AF-A0A1V4RCZ3-F1
#
_entry.id   AF-A0A1V4RCZ3-F1
#
_cell.length_a   1.000
_cell.length_b   1.000
_cell.length_c   1.000
_cell.angle_alpha   90.00
_cell.angle_beta   90.00
_cell.angle_gamma   90.00
#
_symmetry.space_group_name_H-M   'P 1'
#
loop_
_entity.id
_entity.type
_entity.pdbx_description
1 polymer ?
#
loop_
_entity_poly.entity_id
_entity_poly.type
_entity_poly.pdbx_seq_one_letter_code
_entity_poly.pdbx_strand_id
1 'polypeptide(L)'
;MNKKTVSINELIKVCYAIARSKGWWDRRRSDAELIALMHSELSEALEALREHKPKEELAEELADCCIRIFDYCGRKKIDLERAILKKIEKNKNRPYRHGNKKY
;
A
#
# COMPACT_ATOMS: atom_id res chain seq x y z
N MET A 1 18.32 -21.19 8.53
CA MET A 1 16.87 -21.00 8.43
C MET A 1 16.56 -20.44 7.05
N ASN A 2 15.84 -21.16 6.18
CA ASN A 2 15.33 -20.59 4.93
C ASN A 2 14.31 -19.52 5.32
N LYS A 3 14.62 -18.24 5.07
CA LYS A 3 13.61 -17.17 5.19
C LYS A 3 12.53 -17.46 4.16
N LYS A 4 11.36 -17.90 4.62
CA LYS A 4 10.15 -17.94 3.78
C LYS A 4 9.94 -16.53 3.24
N THR A 5 10.06 -16.36 1.93
CA THR A 5 9.72 -15.11 1.26
C THR A 5 8.20 -15.02 1.20
N VAL A 6 7.63 -13.97 1.78
CA VAL A 6 6.20 -13.68 1.69
C VAL A 6 5.96 -12.88 0.40
N SER A 7 5.03 -13.33 -0.44
CA SER A 7 4.66 -12.61 -1.66
C SER A 7 3.65 -11.50 -1.36
N ILE A 8 3.51 -10.53 -2.27
CA ILE A 8 2.50 -9.46 -2.13
C ILE A 8 1.10 -10.06 -2.18
N ASN A 9 0.90 -11.09 -3.00
CA ASN A 9 -0.35 -11.83 -3.06
C ASN A 9 -0.71 -12.50 -1.72
N GLU A 10 0.27 -13.02 -0.98
CA GLU A 10 0.01 -13.54 0.37
C GLU A 10 -0.31 -12.41 1.36
N LEU A 11 0.38 -11.27 1.30
CA LEU A 11 0.05 -10.10 2.13
C LEU A 11 -1.38 -9.60 1.86
N ILE A 12 -1.80 -9.53 0.60
CA ILE A 12 -3.17 -9.17 0.21
C ILE A 12 -4.20 -10.11 0.84
N LYS A 13 -3.97 -11.43 0.77
CA LYS A 13 -4.86 -12.41 1.38
C LYS A 13 -4.96 -12.21 2.89
N VAL A 14 -3.83 -12.00 3.57
CA VAL A 14 -3.76 -11.82 5.02
C VAL A 14 -4.47 -10.52 5.44
N CYS A 15 -4.13 -9.38 4.84
CA CYS A 15 -4.73 -8.09 5.17
C CYS A 15 -6.24 -8.09 4.94
N TYR A 16 -6.69 -8.61 3.80
CA TYR A 16 -8.13 -8.71 3.50
C TYR A 16 -8.87 -9.65 4.47
N ALA A 17 -8.27 -10.79 4.84
CA ALA A 17 -8.86 -11.71 5.80
C ALA A 17 -8.99 -11.08 7.19
N ILE A 18 -7.96 -10.35 7.65
CA ILE A 18 -8.01 -9.60 8.91
C ILE A 18 -9.09 -8.52 8.84
N ALA A 19 -9.15 -7.75 7.75
CA ALA A 19 -10.13 -6.69 7.62
C ALA A 19 -11.57 -7.23 7.68
N ARG A 20 -11.81 -8.36 7.02
CA ARG A 20 -13.10 -9.08 7.10
C ARG A 20 -13.40 -9.60 8.50
N SER A 21 -12.43 -10.20 9.19
CA SER A 21 -12.67 -10.76 10.53
C SER A 21 -12.96 -9.67 11.58
N LYS A 22 -12.55 -8.43 11.30
CA LYS A 22 -12.86 -7.24 12.11
C LYS A 22 -14.12 -6.49 11.68
N GLY A 23 -14.87 -7.01 10.70
CA GLY A 23 -16.15 -6.43 10.26
C GLY A 23 -16.03 -5.14 9.43
N TRP A 24 -14.83 -4.78 8.95
CA TRP A 24 -14.64 -3.56 8.15
C TRP A 24 -15.41 -3.56 6.82
N TRP A 25 -15.85 -4.75 6.39
CA TRP A 25 -16.61 -4.97 5.17
C TRP A 25 -18.08 -5.31 5.40
N ASP A 26 -18.57 -5.26 6.64
CA ASP A 26 -19.97 -5.55 7.00
C ASP A 26 -20.93 -4.45 6.51
N ARG A 27 -20.38 -3.24 6.29
CA ARG A 27 -21.09 -2.11 5.69
C ARG A 27 -20.55 -1.79 4.29
N ARG A 28 -21.42 -1.20 3.46
CA ARG A 28 -21.01 -0.68 2.15
C ARG A 28 -20.11 0.54 2.35
N ARG A 29 -18.96 0.54 1.67
CA ARG A 29 -17.99 1.64 1.63
C ARG A 29 -17.78 2.04 0.18
N SER A 30 -17.53 3.32 -0.07
CA SER A 30 -17.26 3.81 -1.43
C SER A 30 -15.77 3.73 -1.74
N ASP A 31 -15.41 3.66 -3.03
CA ASP A 31 -14.00 3.64 -3.44
C ASP A 31 -13.30 4.97 -3.10
N ALA A 32 -14.04 6.09 -3.17
CA ALA A 32 -13.54 7.39 -2.76
C ALA A 32 -13.20 7.43 -1.26
N GLU A 33 -14.05 6.88 -0.40
CA GLU A 33 -13.79 6.78 1.05
C GLU A 33 -12.53 5.93 1.33
N LEU A 34 -12.42 4.78 0.67
CA LEU A 34 -11.29 3.87 0.88
C LEU A 34 -9.97 4.48 0.39
N ILE A 35 -9.98 5.19 -0.73
CA ILE A 35 -8.82 5.93 -1.23
C ILE A 35 -8.47 7.08 -0.27
N ALA A 36 -9.46 7.84 0.22
CA ALA A 36 -9.22 8.92 1.17
C ALA A 36 -8.55 8.42 2.47
N LEU A 37 -8.88 7.20 2.92
CA LEU A 37 -8.20 6.58 4.05
C LEU A 37 -6.76 6.14 3.74
N MET A 38 -6.42 5.80 2.51
CA MET A 38 -4.99 5.58 2.16
C MET A 38 -4.23 6.91 2.16
N HIS A 39 -4.90 8.00 1.76
CA HIS A 39 -4.33 9.34 1.80
C HIS A 39 -4.11 9.85 3.22
N SER A 40 -4.94 9.47 4.20
CA SER A 40 -4.71 9.85 5.60
C SER A 40 -3.40 9.27 6.14
N GLU A 41 -3.12 7.99 5.91
CA GLU A 41 -1.85 7.37 6.35
C GLU A 41 -0.61 8.04 5.73
N LEU A 42 -0.71 8.49 4.47
CA LEU A 42 0.37 9.25 3.84
C LEU A 42 0.52 10.65 4.44
N SER A 43 -0.57 11.22 4.95
CA SER A 43 -0.55 12.51 5.64
C SER A 43 0.08 12.37 7.03
N GLU A 44 -0.19 11.26 7.74
CA GLU A 44 0.44 10.87 9.00
C GLU A 44 1.96 10.62 8.80
N ALA A 45 2.35 9.91 7.73
CA ALA A 45 3.75 9.76 7.35
C ALA A 45 4.45 11.12 7.10
N LEU A 46 3.76 12.08 6.47
CA LEU A 46 4.30 13.44 6.27
C LEU A 46 4.41 14.20 7.59
N GLU A 47 3.44 14.03 8.51
CA GLU A 47 3.48 14.62 9.84
C GLU A 47 4.67 14.08 10.65
N ALA A 48 4.89 12.76 10.64
CA ALA A 48 6.06 12.14 11.29
C ALA A 48 7.39 12.75 10.80
N LEU A 49 7.51 13.03 9.50
CA LEU A 49 8.69 13.72 8.93
C LEU A 49 8.81 15.16 9.41
N ARG A 50 7.69 15.91 9.45
CA ARG A 50 7.66 17.32 9.86
C ARG A 50 7.98 17.50 11.33
N GLU A 51 7.58 16.55 12.16
CA GLU A 51 7.84 16.55 13.60
C GLU A 51 9.19 15.91 13.96
N HIS A 52 9.99 15.50 12.97
CA HIS A 52 11.28 14.83 13.18
C HIS A 52 11.17 13.57 14.06
N LYS A 53 10.08 12.81 13.89
CA LYS A 53 9.89 11.53 14.59
C LYS A 53 10.95 10.51 14.21
N PRO A 54 11.17 9.47 15.06
CA PRO A 54 11.96 8.31 14.70
C PRO A 54 11.53 7.68 13.37
N LYS A 55 12.47 7.01 12.70
CA LYS A 55 12.20 6.37 11.40
C LYS A 55 11.22 5.22 11.52
N GLU A 56 11.13 4.63 12.70
CA GLU A 56 10.22 3.55 13.05
C GLU A 56 8.76 4.00 12.94
N GLU A 57 8.44 5.20 13.43
CA GLU A 57 7.09 5.78 13.32
C GLU A 57 6.75 6.08 11.85
N LEU A 58 7.68 6.67 11.09
CA LEU A 58 7.48 6.85 9.64
C LEU A 58 7.24 5.51 8.92
N ALA A 59 7.97 4.46 9.31
CA ALA A 59 7.81 3.13 8.72
C ALA A 59 6.46 2.50 9.07
N GLU A 60 5.93 2.76 10.27
CA GLU A 60 4.60 2.33 10.71
C GLU A 60 3.50 2.95 9.81
N GLU A 61 3.54 4.27 9.60
CA GLU A 61 2.54 4.96 8.76
C GLU A 61 2.58 4.50 7.29
N LEU A 62 3.79 4.26 6.76
CA LEU A 62 3.95 3.70 5.41
C LEU A 62 3.45 2.26 5.33
N ALA A 63 3.62 1.47 6.41
CA ALA A 63 3.11 0.12 6.48
C ALA A 63 1.58 0.11 6.53
N ASP A 64 0.96 1.02 7.27
CA ASP A 64 -0.49 1.15 7.35
C ASP A 64 -1.10 1.54 6.00
N CYS A 65 -0.46 2.46 5.27
CA CYS A 65 -0.83 2.75 3.88
C CYS A 65 -0.79 1.47 3.00
N CYS A 66 0.28 0.69 3.10
CA CYS A 66 0.40 -0.58 2.36
C CYS A 66 -0.69 -1.58 2.76
N ILE A 67 -1.00 -1.73 4.05
CA ILE A 67 -2.04 -2.62 4.56
C ILE A 67 -3.41 -2.23 3.99
N ARG A 68 -3.73 -0.92 3.97
CA ARG A 68 -4.97 -0.43 3.36
C ARG A 68 -5.05 -0.74 1.86
N ILE A 69 -3.95 -0.55 1.13
CA ILE A 69 -3.87 -0.89 -0.30
C ILE A 69 -4.07 -2.41 -0.49
N PHE A 70 -3.44 -3.24 0.34
CA PHE A 70 -3.54 -4.70 0.25
C PHE A 70 -4.95 -5.20 0.55
N ASP A 71 -5.58 -4.71 1.62
CA ASP A 71 -6.99 -4.99 1.92
C ASP A 71 -7.91 -4.58 0.76
N TYR A 72 -7.76 -3.35 0.26
CA TYR A 72 -8.53 -2.85 -0.88
C TYR A 72 -8.37 -3.74 -2.12
N CYS A 73 -7.14 -4.11 -2.47
CA CYS A 73 -6.86 -5.01 -3.59
C CYS A 73 -7.48 -6.39 -3.37
N GLY A 74 -7.43 -6.94 -2.16
CA GLY A 74 -8.07 -8.22 -1.82
C GLY A 74 -9.59 -8.16 -1.99
N ARG A 75 -10.22 -7.09 -1.49
CA ARG A 75 -11.66 -6.85 -1.65
C ARG A 75 -12.09 -6.69 -3.11
N LYS A 76 -11.27 -6.03 -3.91
CA LYS A 76 -11.53 -5.72 -5.34
C LYS A 76 -11.02 -6.78 -6.31
N LYS A 77 -10.34 -7.82 -5.81
CA LYS A 77 -9.70 -8.87 -6.61
C LYS A 77 -8.68 -8.31 -7.62
N ILE A 78 -7.90 -7.32 -7.19
CA ILE A 78 -6.84 -6.70 -8.00
C ILE A 78 -5.53 -7.46 -7.79
N ASP A 79 -4.92 -7.92 -8.89
CA ASP A 79 -3.59 -8.52 -8.91
C ASP A 79 -2.50 -7.44 -8.88
N LEU A 80 -2.27 -6.90 -7.68
CA LEU A 80 -1.30 -5.83 -7.44
C LEU A 80 0.13 -6.31 -7.66
N GLU A 81 0.46 -7.54 -7.29
CA GLU A 81 1.80 -8.11 -7.48
C GLU A 81 2.20 -8.09 -8.95
N ARG A 82 1.34 -8.61 -9.84
CA ARG A 82 1.56 -8.56 -11.28
C ARG A 82 1.63 -7.13 -11.80
N ALA A 83 0.78 -6.23 -11.29
CA ALA A 83 0.79 -4.82 -11.70
C ALA A 83 2.13 -4.14 -11.35
N ILE A 84 2.64 -4.38 -10.14
CA ILE A 84 3.94 -3.88 -9.68
C ILE A 84 5.08 -4.45 -10.54
N LEU A 85 5.13 -5.78 -10.73
CA LEU A 85 6.17 -6.43 -11.53
C LEU A 85 6.19 -5.88 -12.96
N LYS A 86 5.03 -5.76 -13.61
CA LYS A 86 4.89 -5.15 -14.94
C LYS A 86 5.36 -3.69 -14.95
N LYS A 87 5.06 -2.93 -13.91
CA LYS A 87 5.46 -1.52 -13.79
C LYS A 87 6.97 -1.37 -13.58
N ILE A 88 7.59 -2.24 -12.79
CA ILE A 88 9.04 -2.29 -12.58
C ILE A 88 9.76 -2.57 -13.91
N GLU A 89 9.34 -3.59 -14.66
CA GLU A 89 9.92 -3.89 -15.97
C GLU A 89 9.76 -2.73 -16.96
N LYS A 90 8.60 -2.05 -16.95
CA LYS A 90 8.42 -0.83 -17.75
C LYS A 90 9.34 0.30 -17.30
N ASN A 91 9.56 0.48 -15.99
CA ASN A 91 10.38 1.55 -15.45
C ASN A 91 11.89 1.34 -15.70
N LYS A 92 12.38 0.09 -15.66
CA LYS A 92 13.77 -0.26 -16.02
C LYS A 92 14.16 0.21 -17.42
N ASN A 93 13.20 0.19 -18.34
CA ASN A 93 13.40 0.58 -19.74
C ASN A 93 13.17 2.08 -19.99
N ARG A 94 12.92 2.90 -18.95
CA ARG A 94 12.74 4.35 -19.12
C ARG A 94 14.09 5.06 -19.20
N PRO A 95 14.22 6.09 -20.05
CA PRO A 95 15.41 6.94 -20.02
C PRO A 95 15.51 7.68 -18.68
N TYR A 96 16.74 8.07 -18.32
CA TYR A 96 17.01 8.84 -17.11
C TYR A 96 16.11 10.09 -17.03
N ARG A 97 15.39 10.25 -15.92
CA ARG A 97 14.40 11.33 -15.70
C ARG A 97 13.40 11.51 -16.85
N HIS A 98 12.83 10.41 -17.35
CA HIS A 98 11.81 10.45 -18.39
C HIS A 98 10.64 11.39 -18.03
N GLY A 99 10.53 12.49 -18.77
CA GLY A 99 9.43 13.45 -18.68
C GLY A 99 9.70 14.72 -17.88
N ASN A 100 10.92 14.92 -17.34
CA ASN A 100 11.32 16.14 -16.61
C ASN A 100 10.31 16.63 -15.55
N LYS A 101 9.53 15.70 -14.99
CA LYS A 101 8.52 16.02 -13.98
C LYS A 101 9.25 16.41 -12.70
N LYS A 102 8.99 17.63 -12.22
CA LYS A 102 9.62 18.22 -11.02
C LYS A 102 9.06 17.64 -9.70
N TYR A 103 8.13 16.70 -9.81
CA TYR A 103 7.39 16.05 -8.74
C TYR A 103 6.80 14.75 -9.30
#